data_AF-A0AA35N3H5-F1
#
_entry.id   AF-A0AA35N3H5-F1
#
_cell.length_a   1.000
_cell.length_b   1.000
_cell.length_c   1.000
_cell.angle_alpha   90.00
_cell.angle_beta   90.00
_cell.angle_gamma   90.00
#
_symmetry.space_group_name_H-M   'P 1'
#
loop_
_entity.id
_entity.type
_entity.pdbx_description
1 polymer ?
#
loop_
_entity_poly.entity_id
_entity_poly.type
_entity_poly.pdbx_seq_one_letter_code
_entity_poly.pdbx_strand_id
1 'polypeptide(L)'
;MFNQTAQKVFDESIDRALAVPPAELVASETEMSYAAGLISYALFSGDISHEQAKLMHMRIHSARARRVALLCRRQPVGQELRHVQ
;
A
#
# COMPACT_ATOMS: atom_id res chain seq x y z
N MET A 1 21.38 9.85 4.71
CA MET A 1 21.08 8.56 5.37
C MET A 1 19.64 8.67 5.84
N PHE A 2 18.75 7.80 5.34
CA PHE A 2 17.32 7.86 5.70
C PHE A 2 17.19 7.86 7.22
N ASN A 3 16.56 8.90 7.77
CA ASN A 3 16.32 9.00 9.21
C ASN A 3 15.62 7.71 9.68
N GLN A 4 16.14 7.05 10.73
CA GLN A 4 15.57 5.81 11.25
C GLN A 4 14.08 5.95 11.59
N THR A 5 13.67 7.15 12.01
CA THR A 5 12.27 7.49 12.26
C THR A 5 11.46 7.46 10.95
N ALA A 6 11.97 8.05 9.87
CA ALA A 6 11.30 8.05 8.58
C ALA A 6 11.20 6.64 7.99
N GLN A 7 12.23 5.80 8.18
CA GLN A 7 12.19 4.39 7.77
C GLN A 7 11.07 3.64 8.49
N LYS A 8 11.02 3.79 9.81
CA LYS A 8 9.97 3.18 10.64
C LYS A 8 8.58 3.63 10.23
N VAL A 9 8.37 4.94 10.04
CA VAL A 9 7.07 5.47 9.62
C VAL A 9 6.69 4.97 8.22
N PHE A 10 7.66 4.86 7.29
CA PHE A 10 7.42 4.27 5.99
C PHE A 10 6.95 2.81 6.11
N ASP A 11 7.68 1.99 6.87
CA ASP A 11 7.34 0.57 7.07
C ASP A 11 5.95 0.40 7.72
N GLU A 12 5.65 1.17 8.76
CA GLU A 12 4.35 1.17 9.42
C GLU A 12 3.21 1.59 8.48
N SER A 13 3.45 2.53 7.57
CA SER A 13 2.44 2.96 6.59
C SER A 13 2.12 1.85 5.58
N ILE A 14 3.14 1.11 5.14
CA ILE A 14 2.94 -0.08 4.30
C ILE A 14 2.15 -1.16 5.05
N ASP A 15 2.50 -1.41 6.32
CA ASP A 15 1.81 -2.41 7.14
C ASP A 15 0.34 -2.03 7.37
N ARG A 16 0.05 -0.75 7.66
CA ARG A 16 -1.33 -0.25 7.76
C ARG A 16 -2.08 -0.42 6.45
N ALA A 17 -1.49 -0.07 5.31
CA ALA A 17 -2.11 -0.26 4.00
C ALA A 17 -2.47 -1.74 3.71
N LEU A 18 -1.63 -2.67 4.19
CA LEU A 18 -1.85 -4.10 4.03
C LEU A 18 -2.86 -4.69 5.03
N ALA A 19 -3.00 -4.10 6.23
CA ALA A 19 -3.95 -4.52 7.25
C ALA A 19 -5.39 -4.08 6.95
N VAL A 20 -5.57 -3.00 6.19
CA VAL A 20 -6.89 -2.50 5.76
C VAL A 20 -7.63 -3.57 4.94
N PRO A 21 -8.94 -3.79 5.13
CA PRO A 21 -9.71 -4.72 4.32
C PRO A 21 -9.54 -4.45 2.81
N PRO A 22 -9.48 -5.49 1.95
CA PRO A 22 -9.23 -5.28 0.52
C PRO A 22 -10.23 -4.33 -0.16
N ALA A 23 -11.50 -4.34 0.27
CA ALA A 23 -12.57 -3.47 -0.24
C ALA A 23 -12.43 -1.99 0.17
N GLU A 24 -11.68 -1.70 1.23
CA GLU A 24 -11.43 -0.34 1.71
C GLU A 24 -10.29 0.30 0.91
N LEU A 25 -10.62 0.77 -0.30
CA LEU A 25 -9.66 1.30 -1.26
C LEU A 25 -9.01 2.59 -0.77
N VAL A 26 -9.84 3.54 -0.32
CA VAL A 26 -9.40 4.89 0.05
C VAL A 26 -8.42 4.84 1.22
N ALA A 27 -8.78 4.16 2.30
CA ALA A 27 -7.93 4.06 3.49
C ALA A 27 -6.54 3.47 3.15
N SER A 28 -6.50 2.45 2.30
CA SER A 28 -5.23 1.84 1.89
C SER A 28 -4.38 2.73 0.98
N GLU A 29 -5.02 3.45 0.05
CA GLU A 29 -4.30 4.33 -0.87
C GLU A 29 -3.82 5.61 -0.18
N THR A 30 -4.51 6.08 0.86
CA THR A 30 -4.04 7.17 1.71
C THR A 30 -2.70 6.83 2.38
N GLU A 31 -2.59 5.65 2.98
CA GLU A 31 -1.34 5.19 3.63
C GLU A 31 -0.21 5.01 2.60
N MET A 32 -0.50 4.44 1.44
CA MET A 32 0.49 4.28 0.35
C MET A 32 0.92 5.63 -0.23
N SER A 33 0.01 6.60 -0.34
CA SER A 33 0.31 7.96 -0.80
C SER A 33 1.15 8.73 0.20
N TYR A 34 0.88 8.56 1.50
CA TYR A 34 1.70 9.12 2.56
C TYR A 34 3.13 8.57 2.51
N ALA A 35 3.29 7.25 2.37
CA ALA A 35 4.58 6.61 2.18
C ALA A 35 5.33 7.12 0.93
N ALA A 36 4.62 7.34 -0.19
CA ALA A 36 5.20 7.92 -1.41
C ALA A 36 5.68 9.36 -1.21
N GLY A 37 4.93 10.16 -0.43
CA GLY A 37 5.32 11.51 -0.04
C GLY A 37 6.61 11.52 0.79
N LEU A 38 6.76 10.59 1.73
CA LEU A 38 7.98 10.44 2.53
C LEU A 38 9.20 10.10 1.67
N ILE A 39 9.06 9.19 0.70
CA ILE A 39 10.15 8.89 -0.25
C ILE A 39 10.55 10.14 -1.00
N SER A 40 9.58 10.89 -1.52
CA SER A 40 9.83 12.09 -2.32
C SER A 40 10.55 13.17 -1.51
N TYR A 41 10.10 13.41 -0.28
CA TYR A 41 10.74 14.35 0.64
C TYR A 41 12.18 13.97 0.96
N ALA A 42 12.41 12.70 1.30
CA ALA A 42 13.73 12.21 1.65
C ALA A 42 14.71 12.17 0.47
N LEU A 43 14.21 11.87 -0.74
CA LEU A 43 15.01 11.98 -1.96
C LEU A 43 15.41 13.44 -2.23
N PHE A 44 14.45 14.36 -2.12
CA PHE A 44 14.71 15.79 -2.30
C PHE A 44 15.70 16.33 -1.27
N SER A 45 15.61 15.86 -0.02
CA SER A 45 16.51 16.25 1.07
C SER A 45 17.90 15.59 0.98
N GLY A 46 18.12 14.67 0.03
CA GLY A 46 19.38 13.93 -0.11
C GLY A 46 19.59 12.84 0.94
N ASP A 47 18.54 12.45 1.67
CA ASP A 47 18.62 11.43 2.71
C ASP A 47 18.77 10.02 2.13
N ILE A 48 18.21 9.81 0.93
CA ILE A 48 18.32 8.58 0.14
C ILE A 48 18.77 8.86 -1.28
N SER A 49 19.40 7.86 -1.89
CA SER A 49 19.72 7.86 -3.32
C SER A 49 18.50 7.57 -4.18
N HIS A 50 18.61 7.88 -5.48
CA HIS A 50 17.59 7.50 -6.46
C HIS A 50 17.31 5.99 -6.49
N GLU A 51 18.33 5.14 -6.31
CA GLU A 51 18.13 3.69 -6.32
C GLU A 51 17.37 3.22 -5.07
N GLN A 52 17.65 3.82 -3.91
CA GLN A 52 16.88 3.59 -2.69
C GLN A 52 15.43 4.03 -2.86
N ALA A 53 15.18 5.23 -3.41
CA ALA A 53 13.83 5.71 -3.69
C ALA A 53 13.07 4.76 -4.63
N LYS A 54 13.74 4.26 -5.68
CA LYS A 54 13.18 3.29 -6.62
C LYS A 54 12.79 1.98 -5.92
N LEU A 55 13.66 1.43 -5.07
CA LEU A 55 13.37 0.23 -4.27
C LEU A 55 12.16 0.43 -3.36
N MET A 56 12.04 1.60 -2.72
CA MET A 56 10.92 1.92 -1.86
C MET A 56 9.60 2.08 -2.64
N HIS A 57 9.62 2.73 -3.80
CA HIS A 57 8.46 2.77 -4.69
C HIS A 57 8.03 1.38 -5.17
N MET A 58 8.98 0.49 -5.47
CA MET A 58 8.65 -0.91 -5.80
C MET A 58 7.92 -1.64 -4.66
N ARG A 59 8.23 -1.33 -3.40
CA ARG A 59 7.48 -1.86 -2.23
C ARG A 59 6.04 -1.36 -2.22
N ILE A 60 5.80 -0.07 -2.49
CA ILE A 60 4.45 0.49 -2.62
C ILE A 60 3.68 -0.20 -3.75
N HIS A 61 4.30 -0.34 -4.93
CA HIS A 61 3.69 -1.04 -6.07
C HIS A 61 3.32 -2.50 -5.74
N SER A 62 4.21 -3.20 -5.04
CA SER A 62 3.96 -4.59 -4.62
C SER A 62 2.80 -4.68 -3.62
N ALA A 63 2.71 -3.76 -2.66
CA ALA A 63 1.59 -3.69 -1.72
C ALA A 63 0.26 -3.46 -2.46
N ARG A 64 0.23 -2.52 -3.41
CA ARG A 64 -0.95 -2.27 -4.25
C ARG A 64 -1.36 -3.50 -5.05
N ALA A 65 -0.40 -4.15 -5.73
CA ALA A 65 -0.67 -5.36 -6.52
C ALA A 65 -1.23 -6.50 -5.66
N ARG A 66 -0.69 -6.71 -4.45
CA ARG A 66 -1.21 -7.72 -3.51
C ARG A 66 -2.66 -7.45 -3.12
N ARG A 67 -3.01 -6.18 -2.87
CA ARG A 67 -4.39 -5.79 -2.51
C ARG A 67 -5.36 -6.03 -3.67
N VAL A 68 -4.96 -5.66 -4.89
CA VAL A 68 -5.75 -5.95 -6.10
C VAL A 68 -5.97 -7.46 -6.25
N ALA A 69 -4.93 -8.27 -6.06
CA ALA A 69 -5.08 -9.73 -6.11
C ALA A 69 -6.08 -10.26 -5.05
N LEU A 70 -6.07 -9.71 -3.82
CA LEU A 70 -7.03 -10.07 -2.78
C LEU A 70 -8.46 -9.64 -3.11
N LEU A 71 -8.64 -8.48 -3.75
CA LEU A 71 -9.93 -8.02 -4.27
C LEU A 71 -10.45 -8.96 -5.37
N CYS A 72 -9.63 -9.28 -6.36
CA CYS A 72 -10.01 -10.14 -7.48
C CYS A 72 -10.30 -11.58 -7.06
N ARG A 73 -9.62 -12.10 -6.02
CA ARG A 73 -9.95 -13.41 -5.43
C ARG A 73 -11.30 -13.42 -4.71
N ARG A 74 -11.86 -12.25 -4.39
CA ARG A 74 -13.11 -12.07 -3.65
C ARG A 74 -14.28 -11.84 -4.62
N GLN A 75 -14.61 -12.83 -5.45
CA GLN A 75 -15.94 -13.01 -6.06
C GLN A 75 -16.25 -14.52 -6.20
N PRO A 76 -17.48 -14.99 -5.88
CA PRO A 76 -18.75 -14.27 -5.95
C PRO A 76 -19.52 -14.19 -4.61
N VAL A 77 -20.08 -13.02 -4.28
CA VAL A 77 -21.29 -12.94 -3.46
C VAL A 77 -22.44 -12.63 -4.41
N GLY A 78 -22.91 -13.69 -5.04
CA GLY A 78 -24.00 -13.69 -6.00
C GLY A 78 -24.62 -15.08 -6.08
N GLN A 79 -24.65 -15.79 -4.96
CA GLN A 79 -25.58 -16.90 -4.78
C GLN A 79 -26.87 -16.26 -4.27
N GLU A 80 -27.63 -15.67 -5.19
CA GLU A 80 -29.04 -15.39 -4.91
C GLU A 80 -29.68 -16.74 -4.59
N LEU A 81 -29.97 -16.98 -3.31
CA LEU A 81 -30.94 -17.97 -2.87
C LEU A 81 -32.31 -17.53 -3.42
N ARG A 82 -32.55 -17.74 -4.72
CA ARG A 82 -33.92 -17.69 -5.23
C ARG A 82 -34.57 -19.00 -4.87
N HIS A 83 -35.47 -18.89 -3.90
CA HIS A 83 -36.36 -19.92 -3.43
C HIS A 83 -36.94 -20.75 -4.58
N VAL A 84 -36.83 -22.07 -4.42
CA VAL A 84 -37.66 -23.05 -5.10
C VAL A 84 -39.12 -22.71 -4.80
N GLN A 85 -39.90 -22.42 -5.84
CA GLN A 85 -41.35 -22.55 -5.86
C GLN A 85 -41.72 -23.43 -7.04
#